data_AF-A0A957KGC3-F1
#
_entry.id   AF-A0A957KGC3-F1
#
_cell.length_a   1.000
_cell.length_b   1.000
_cell.length_c   1.000
_cell.angle_alpha   90.00
_cell.angle_beta   90.00
_cell.angle_gamma   90.00
#
_symmetry.space_group_name_H-M   'P 1'
#
loop_
_entity.id
_entity.type
_entity.pdbx_description
1 polymer ?
#
loop_
_entity_poly.entity_id
_entity_poly.type
_entity_poly.pdbx_seq_one_letter_code
_entity_poly.pdbx_strand_id
1 'polypeptide(L)'
;MTSLETALQIITPLTVANNRYLPQAAVLQVASQLCYPAGGQSSAPHQQHLDEITAALTALGYGDLVELAPPAVATDQQGSYYQALPTIDLETITRIVAAITPHALSIPYTGHDCRRLWKRIALTLWQTAYADLPPARQQFLASQVDAHMQALGWQWREG
;
A
#
# COMPACT_ATOMS: atom_id res chain seq x y z
N MET A 1 16.25 -10.53 13.02
CA MET A 1 16.41 -9.24 12.32
C MET A 1 15.02 -8.66 12.16
N THR A 2 14.77 -7.44 12.61
CA THR A 2 13.49 -6.75 12.40
C THR A 2 13.37 -6.40 10.91
N SER A 3 12.26 -6.74 10.26
CA SER A 3 12.04 -6.33 8.87
C SER A 3 11.83 -4.82 8.79
N LEU A 4 12.11 -4.23 7.61
CA LEU A 4 11.91 -2.80 7.39
C LEU A 4 10.43 -2.40 7.61
N GLU A 5 9.48 -3.24 7.19
CA GLU A 5 8.05 -3.05 7.46
C GLU A 5 7.75 -2.92 8.96
N THR A 6 8.23 -3.85 9.79
CA THR A 6 8.00 -3.81 11.24
C THR A 6 8.65 -2.58 11.88
N ALA A 7 9.82 -2.17 11.40
CA ALA A 7 10.48 -0.99 11.93
C ALA A 7 9.74 0.31 11.53
N LEU A 8 9.21 0.41 10.31
CA LEU A 8 8.47 1.59 9.86
C LEU A 8 7.14 1.79 10.60
N GLN A 9 6.54 0.73 11.15
CA GLN A 9 5.31 0.82 11.95
C GLN A 9 5.45 1.65 13.24
N ILE A 10 6.67 1.88 13.73
CA ILE A 10 6.91 2.68 14.94
C ILE A 10 6.78 4.20 14.67
N ILE A 11 6.82 4.61 13.40
CA ILE A 11 6.74 6.01 13.01
C ILE A 11 5.30 6.48 13.20
N THR A 12 5.12 7.56 13.97
CA THR A 12 3.80 8.15 14.18
C THR A 12 3.37 8.91 12.92
N PRO A 13 2.23 8.55 12.30
CA PRO A 13 1.73 9.24 11.12
C PRO A 13 1.07 10.58 11.48
N LEU A 14 1.22 11.57 10.60
CA LEU A 14 0.45 12.80 10.63
C LEU A 14 -0.91 12.57 9.95
N THR A 15 -1.98 13.13 10.51
CA THR A 15 -3.33 13.06 9.91
C THR A 15 -3.78 14.46 9.50
N VAL A 16 -4.09 14.65 8.22
CA VAL A 16 -4.58 15.92 7.66
C VAL A 16 -5.80 15.63 6.80
N ALA A 17 -6.92 16.30 7.07
CA ALA A 17 -8.17 16.15 6.31
C ALA A 17 -8.58 14.68 6.04
N ASN A 18 -8.49 13.83 7.07
CA ASN A 18 -8.76 12.38 7.04
C ASN A 18 -7.78 11.51 6.25
N ASN A 19 -6.71 12.09 5.69
CA ASN A 19 -5.62 11.34 5.08
C ASN A 19 -4.46 11.17 6.07
N ARG A 20 -3.80 10.02 5.99
CA ARG A 20 -2.61 9.70 6.79
C ARG A 20 -1.34 9.92 5.97
N TYR A 21 -0.32 10.44 6.63
CA TYR A 21 0.95 10.82 6.04
C TYR A 21 2.10 10.34 6.90
N LEU A 22 3.10 9.69 6.30
CA LEU A 22 4.29 9.25 6.99
C LEU A 22 5.45 10.24 6.70
N PRO A 23 6.08 10.86 7.71
CA PRO A 23 7.15 11.82 7.48
C PRO A 23 8.35 11.19 6.78
N GLN A 24 8.80 11.75 5.65
CA GLN A 24 9.92 11.18 4.87
C GLN A 24 11.20 11.11 5.70
N ALA A 25 11.50 12.15 6.48
CA ALA A 25 12.70 12.21 7.31
C ALA A 25 12.74 11.06 8.33
N ALA A 26 11.61 10.74 8.97
CA ALA A 26 11.52 9.64 9.92
C ALA A 26 11.70 8.27 9.23
N VAL A 27 11.13 8.10 8.03
CA VAL A 27 11.31 6.88 7.22
C VAL A 27 12.78 6.66 6.87
N LEU A 28 13.47 7.69 6.37
CA LEU A 28 14.88 7.61 6.01
C LEU A 28 15.77 7.36 7.23
N GLN A 29 15.41 7.92 8.39
CA GLN A 29 16.11 7.66 9.65
C GLN A 29 15.98 6.20 10.09
N VAL A 30 14.77 5.63 10.07
CA VAL A 30 14.56 4.21 10.40
C VAL A 30 15.25 3.28 9.39
N ALA A 31 15.12 3.57 8.09
CA ALA A 31 15.74 2.79 7.04
C ALA A 31 17.28 2.80 7.14
N SER A 32 17.87 3.97 7.39
CA SER A 32 19.32 4.09 7.55
C SER A 32 19.84 3.31 8.77
N GLN A 33 19.11 3.28 9.88
CA GLN A 33 19.49 2.49 11.05
C GLN A 33 19.49 0.98 10.78
N LEU A 34 18.56 0.49 9.95
CA LEU A 34 18.46 -0.91 9.59
C LEU A 34 19.47 -1.34 8.53
N CYS A 35 19.67 -0.51 7.50
CA CYS A 35 20.59 -0.80 6.40
C CYS A 35 22.06 -0.58 6.80
N TYR A 36 22.33 0.25 7.83
CA TYR A 36 23.69 0.65 8.23
C TYR A 36 23.89 0.63 9.76
N PRO A 37 23.65 -0.50 10.46
CA PRO A 37 23.63 -0.56 11.93
C PRO A 37 24.99 -0.30 12.61
N ALA A 38 26.11 -0.35 11.87
CA ALA A 38 27.47 -0.16 12.39
C ALA A 38 28.20 1.07 11.81
N GLY A 39 27.49 1.99 11.15
CA GLY A 39 28.11 3.16 10.50
C GLY A 39 29.00 2.84 9.29
N GLY A 40 28.94 1.61 8.78
CA GLY A 40 29.66 1.20 7.57
C GLY A 40 29.12 1.92 6.33
N GLN A 41 29.98 2.27 5.38
CA GLN A 41 29.55 2.71 4.07
C GLN A 41 29.09 1.48 3.28
N SER A 42 27.79 1.31 3.05
CA SER A 42 27.29 0.21 2.21
C SER A 42 27.69 0.46 0.76
N SER A 43 28.17 -0.61 0.12
CA SER A 43 28.48 -0.71 -1.31
C SER A 43 27.27 -1.05 -2.16
N ALA A 44 26.08 -1.26 -1.56
CA ALA A 44 24.87 -1.48 -2.34
C ALA A 44 24.46 -0.19 -3.06
N PRO A 45 24.06 -0.28 -4.34
CA PRO A 45 23.67 0.89 -5.10
C PRO A 45 22.51 1.57 -4.38
N HIS A 46 22.67 2.86 -4.10
CA HIS A 46 21.69 3.71 -3.39
C HIS A 46 20.24 3.48 -3.86
N GLN A 47 20.05 3.15 -5.15
CA GLN A 47 18.77 2.85 -5.76
C GLN A 47 18.09 1.59 -5.18
N GLN A 48 18.82 0.51 -4.92
CA GLN A 48 18.22 -0.74 -4.42
C GLN A 48 17.58 -0.53 -3.04
N HIS A 49 18.23 0.24 -2.16
CA HIS A 49 17.67 0.57 -0.86
C HIS A 49 16.41 1.44 -0.96
N LEU A 50 16.36 2.37 -1.93
CA LEU A 50 15.14 3.15 -2.17
C LEU A 50 13.99 2.28 -2.66
N ASP A 51 14.27 1.28 -3.50
CA ASP A 51 13.27 0.33 -3.98
C ASP A 51 12.75 -0.56 -2.82
N GLU A 52 13.64 -1.02 -1.93
CA GLU A 52 13.26 -1.77 -0.72
C GLU A 52 12.41 -0.94 0.26
N ILE A 53 12.78 0.33 0.48
CA ILE A 53 11.98 1.27 1.27
C ILE A 53 10.60 1.47 0.63
N THR A 54 10.56 1.68 -0.69
CA THR A 54 9.31 1.89 -1.42
C THR A 54 8.41 0.66 -1.33
N ALA A 55 8.96 -0.54 -1.46
CA ALA A 55 8.22 -1.78 -1.32
C ALA A 55 7.65 -1.94 0.09
N ALA A 56 8.45 -1.69 1.13
CA ALA A 56 8.02 -1.76 2.53
C ALA A 56 6.94 -0.72 2.86
N LEU A 57 7.10 0.53 2.38
CA LEU A 57 6.07 1.57 2.53
C LEU A 57 4.77 1.18 1.84
N THR A 58 4.86 0.64 0.62
CA THR A 58 3.70 0.20 -0.15
C THR A 58 2.98 -0.94 0.55
N ALA A 59 3.70 -1.90 1.11
CA ALA A 59 3.12 -2.99 1.91
C ALA A 59 2.37 -2.48 3.15
N LEU A 60 2.85 -1.40 3.76
CA LEU A 60 2.19 -0.69 4.87
C LEU A 60 1.03 0.23 4.44
N GLY A 61 0.76 0.32 3.15
CA GLY A 61 -0.30 1.18 2.61
C GLY A 61 0.10 2.64 2.45
N TYR A 62 1.38 2.96 2.25
CA TYR A 62 1.86 4.29 1.86
C TYR A 62 2.40 4.30 0.43
N GLY A 63 2.12 5.36 -0.30
CA GLY A 63 2.43 5.48 -1.72
C GLY A 63 3.37 6.64 -2.01
N ASP A 64 2.90 7.57 -2.81
CA ASP A 64 3.72 8.65 -3.36
C ASP A 64 4.16 9.66 -2.31
N LEU A 65 5.31 10.28 -2.58
CA LEU A 65 5.81 11.39 -1.81
C LEU A 65 5.06 12.67 -2.20
N VAL A 66 4.61 13.42 -1.21
CA VAL A 66 3.91 14.70 -1.36
C VAL A 66 4.51 15.74 -0.41
N GLU A 67 4.50 16.99 -0.84
CA GLU A 67 4.86 18.13 0.01
C GLU A 67 3.61 18.66 0.71
N LEU A 68 3.67 18.73 2.05
CA LEU A 68 2.65 19.39 2.86
C LEU A 68 3.17 20.75 3.32
N ALA A 69 2.37 21.79 3.10
CA ALA A 69 2.69 23.16 3.49
C ALA A 69 1.44 23.86 4.06
N PRO A 70 1.60 25.00 4.76
CA PRO A 70 0.47 25.82 5.20
C PRO A 70 -0.44 26.23 4.01
N PRO A 71 -1.78 26.32 4.21
CA PRO A 71 -2.50 26.17 5.47
C PRO A 71 -2.92 24.71 5.81
N ALA A 72 -2.51 23.71 5.01
CA ALA A 72 -2.89 22.33 5.26
C ALA A 72 -2.26 21.75 6.54
N VAL A 73 -1.06 22.22 6.89
CA VAL A 73 -0.31 21.88 8.11
C VAL A 73 0.29 23.12 8.75
N ALA A 74 0.66 23.03 10.03
CA ALA A 74 1.41 24.10 10.70
C ALA A 74 2.83 24.26 10.11
N THR A 75 3.45 25.43 10.27
CA THR A 75 4.76 25.74 9.69
C THR A 75 5.87 24.80 10.18
N ASP A 76 5.80 24.35 11.43
CA ASP A 76 6.73 23.38 12.02
C ASP A 76 6.48 21.93 11.56
N GLN A 77 5.37 21.68 10.86
CA GLN A 77 4.99 20.40 10.26
C GLN A 77 5.12 20.41 8.72
N GLN A 78 5.65 21.48 8.13
CA GLN A 78 5.90 21.53 6.69
C GLN A 78 6.97 20.51 6.27
N GLY A 79 6.79 19.91 5.10
CA GLY A 79 7.83 19.11 4.44
C GLY A 79 7.28 17.95 3.60
N SER A 80 8.18 17.03 3.27
CA SER A 80 7.91 15.83 2.48
C SER A 80 7.33 14.67 3.29
N TYR A 81 6.25 14.07 2.79
CA TYR A 81 5.54 12.94 3.41
C TYR A 81 5.16 11.88 2.39
N TYR A 82 5.15 10.62 2.79
CA TYR A 82 4.50 9.56 2.01
C TYR A 82 3.01 9.55 2.33
N GLN A 83 2.17 9.74 1.31
CA GLN A 83 0.72 9.72 1.48
C GLN A 83 0.20 8.29 1.58
N ALA A 84 -0.77 8.04 2.46
CA ALA A 84 -1.46 6.75 2.51
C ALA A 84 -2.16 6.43 1.18
N LEU A 85 -2.02 5.18 0.74
CA LEU A 85 -2.76 4.64 -0.39
C LEU A 85 -4.27 4.62 -0.07
N PRO A 86 -5.13 4.70 -1.09
CA PRO A 86 -6.56 4.54 -0.91
C PRO A 86 -6.88 3.22 -0.20
N THR A 87 -7.75 3.30 0.81
CA THR A 87 -8.25 2.11 1.52
C THR A 87 -9.06 1.26 0.55
N ILE A 88 -8.72 -0.02 0.45
CA ILE A 88 -9.51 -1.01 -0.28
C ILE A 88 -10.51 -1.60 0.69
N ASP A 89 -11.67 -0.96 0.86
CA ASP A 89 -12.68 -1.43 1.80
C ASP A 89 -13.54 -2.58 1.26
N LEU A 90 -14.18 -3.30 2.18
CA LEU A 90 -15.06 -4.41 1.86
C LEU A 90 -16.26 -3.97 1.01
N GLU A 91 -16.76 -2.75 1.20
CA GLU A 91 -17.84 -2.19 0.40
C GLU A 91 -17.43 -2.05 -1.07
N THR A 92 -16.24 -1.54 -1.35
CA THR A 92 -15.70 -1.41 -2.71
C THR A 92 -15.54 -2.78 -3.35
N ILE A 93 -15.00 -3.76 -2.61
CA ILE A 93 -14.84 -5.13 -3.09
C ILE A 93 -16.20 -5.75 -3.42
N THR A 94 -17.15 -5.71 -2.48
CA THR A 94 -18.48 -6.30 -2.66
C THR A 94 -19.26 -5.65 -3.80
N ARG A 95 -19.20 -4.31 -3.93
CA ARG A 95 -19.80 -3.58 -5.06
C ARG A 95 -19.21 -4.00 -6.41
N ILE A 96 -17.89 -4.13 -6.50
CA ILE A 96 -17.23 -4.53 -7.74
C ILE A 96 -17.52 -6.01 -8.04
N VAL A 97 -17.50 -6.86 -7.03
CA VAL A 97 -17.92 -8.26 -7.13
C VAL A 97 -19.35 -8.36 -7.66
N ALA A 98 -20.30 -7.61 -7.09
CA ALA A 98 -21.69 -7.59 -7.56
C ALA A 98 -21.80 -7.20 -9.03
N ALA A 99 -20.96 -6.25 -9.48
CA ALA A 99 -20.95 -5.80 -10.87
C ALA A 99 -20.36 -6.84 -11.83
N ILE A 100 -19.39 -7.64 -11.40
CA ILE A 100 -18.74 -8.67 -12.23
C ILE A 100 -19.57 -9.96 -12.23
N THR A 101 -20.04 -10.38 -11.06
CA THR A 101 -20.84 -11.59 -10.84
C THR A 101 -21.85 -11.38 -9.71
N PRO A 102 -23.07 -10.90 -10.04
CA PRO A 102 -24.11 -10.59 -9.06
C PRO A 102 -24.44 -11.73 -8.08
N HIS A 103 -24.39 -12.98 -8.55
CA HIS A 103 -24.73 -14.16 -7.75
C HIS A 103 -23.63 -14.61 -6.78
N ALA A 104 -22.41 -14.09 -6.91
CA ALA A 104 -21.28 -14.49 -6.07
C ALA A 104 -21.38 -13.95 -4.64
N LEU A 105 -22.24 -12.95 -4.38
CA LEU A 105 -22.49 -12.43 -3.03
C LEU A 105 -23.40 -13.33 -2.18
N SER A 106 -24.18 -14.21 -2.81
CA SER A 106 -25.19 -15.05 -2.13
C SER A 106 -24.77 -16.52 -1.95
N ILE A 107 -23.69 -16.96 -2.59
CA ILE A 107 -23.20 -18.35 -2.56
C ILE A 107 -21.67 -18.31 -2.46
N PRO A 108 -21.03 -19.06 -1.54
CA PRO A 108 -19.57 -19.18 -1.50
C PRO A 108 -19.05 -19.60 -2.87
N TYR A 109 -18.39 -18.67 -3.56
CA TYR A 109 -18.06 -18.85 -4.96
C TYR A 109 -16.69 -19.51 -5.10
N THR A 110 -16.61 -20.58 -5.88
CA THR A 110 -15.36 -21.28 -6.21
C THR A 110 -15.08 -21.06 -7.69
N GLY A 111 -14.14 -20.16 -8.03
CA GLY A 111 -13.69 -20.00 -9.42
C GLY A 111 -13.72 -18.59 -10.02
N HIS A 112 -13.52 -17.54 -9.21
CA HIS A 112 -13.33 -16.20 -9.76
C HIS A 112 -11.89 -15.98 -10.23
N ASP A 113 -11.70 -15.50 -11.45
CA ASP A 113 -10.41 -14.98 -11.93
C ASP A 113 -10.08 -13.69 -11.16
N CYS A 114 -9.20 -13.80 -10.16
CA CYS A 114 -8.76 -12.69 -9.31
C CYS A 114 -8.28 -11.49 -10.13
N ARG A 115 -7.73 -11.76 -11.33
CA ARG A 115 -7.23 -10.72 -12.22
C ARG A 115 -8.33 -9.77 -12.69
N ARG A 116 -9.57 -10.23 -12.86
CA ARG A 116 -10.69 -9.35 -13.23
C ARG A 116 -11.03 -8.38 -12.11
N LEU A 117 -11.04 -8.87 -10.87
CA LEU A 117 -11.30 -8.05 -9.70
C LEU A 117 -10.17 -7.04 -9.50
N TRP A 118 -8.91 -7.49 -9.57
CA TRP A 118 -7.74 -6.63 -9.46
C TRP A 118 -7.72 -5.52 -10.51
N LYS A 119 -7.98 -5.88 -11.78
CA LYS A 119 -8.11 -4.89 -12.87
C LYS A 119 -9.17 -3.85 -12.59
N ARG A 120 -10.35 -4.27 -12.09
CA ARG A 120 -11.46 -3.35 -11.84
C ARG A 120 -11.22 -2.46 -10.63
N ILE A 121 -10.60 -2.98 -9.58
CA ILE A 121 -10.20 -2.19 -8.40
C ILE A 121 -9.11 -1.19 -8.77
N ALA A 122 -8.08 -1.60 -9.52
CA ALA A 122 -7.01 -0.72 -9.97
C ALA A 122 -7.55 0.49 -10.75
N LEU A 123 -8.48 0.24 -11.68
CA LEU A 123 -9.16 1.32 -12.43
C LEU A 123 -10.03 2.20 -11.54
N THR A 124 -10.66 1.62 -10.52
CA THR A 124 -11.56 2.37 -9.62
C THR A 124 -10.77 3.28 -8.67
N LEU A 125 -9.65 2.79 -8.11
CA LEU A 125 -8.88 3.52 -7.10
C LEU A 125 -7.81 4.44 -7.69
N TRP A 126 -7.15 3.99 -8.77
CA TRP A 126 -5.99 4.71 -9.32
C TRP A 126 -6.18 5.13 -10.78
N GLN A 127 -7.35 4.89 -11.37
CA GLN A 127 -7.64 5.20 -12.78
C GLN A 127 -6.58 4.65 -13.75
N THR A 128 -5.91 3.57 -13.34
CA THR A 128 -4.76 2.97 -14.03
C THR A 128 -5.01 1.49 -14.21
N ALA A 129 -4.55 0.92 -15.34
CA ALA A 129 -4.68 -0.50 -15.56
C ALA A 129 -3.77 -1.27 -14.58
N TYR A 130 -4.24 -2.41 -14.08
CA TYR A 130 -3.47 -3.20 -13.10
C TYR A 130 -2.06 -3.58 -13.59
N ALA A 131 -1.90 -3.86 -14.88
CA ALA A 131 -0.60 -4.22 -15.47
C ALA A 131 0.40 -3.04 -15.49
N ASP A 132 -0.11 -1.81 -15.46
CA ASP A 132 0.71 -0.59 -15.48
C ASP A 132 1.02 -0.09 -14.06
N LEU A 133 0.46 -0.74 -13.02
CA LEU A 133 0.81 -0.45 -11.64
C LEU A 133 2.25 -0.94 -11.34
N PRO A 134 3.01 -0.22 -10.52
CA PRO A 134 4.26 -0.72 -9.97
C PRO A 134 4.06 -2.08 -9.27
N PRO A 135 5.04 -3.01 -9.32
CA PRO A 135 4.93 -4.34 -8.72
C PRO A 135 4.49 -4.33 -7.24
N ALA A 136 5.03 -3.39 -6.46
CA ALA A 136 4.66 -3.23 -5.06
C ALA A 136 3.17 -2.89 -4.88
N ARG A 137 2.58 -2.05 -5.75
CA ARG A 137 1.15 -1.72 -5.72
C ARG A 137 0.27 -2.86 -6.20
N GLN A 138 0.75 -3.64 -7.18
CA GLN A 138 0.08 -4.87 -7.59
C GLN A 138 -0.02 -5.85 -6.42
N GLN A 139 1.10 -6.07 -5.72
CA GLN A 139 1.16 -6.94 -4.55
C GLN A 139 0.30 -6.43 -3.39
N PHE A 140 0.32 -5.13 -3.11
CA PHE A 140 -0.54 -4.50 -2.10
C PHE A 140 -2.02 -4.71 -2.43
N LEU A 141 -2.43 -4.47 -3.68
CA LEU A 141 -3.82 -4.69 -4.09
C LEU A 141 -4.19 -6.16 -3.92
N ALA A 142 -3.36 -7.07 -4.42
CA ALA A 142 -3.62 -8.50 -4.35
C ALA A 142 -3.79 -8.96 -2.89
N SER A 143 -2.86 -8.59 -2.01
CA SER A 143 -2.91 -9.00 -0.60
C SER A 143 -4.14 -8.46 0.14
N GLN A 144 -4.52 -7.21 -0.08
CA GLN A 144 -5.69 -6.61 0.54
C GLN A 144 -6.98 -7.26 0.05
N VAL A 145 -7.10 -7.46 -1.27
CA VAL A 145 -8.27 -8.14 -1.86
C VAL A 145 -8.37 -9.57 -1.36
N ASP A 146 -7.27 -10.30 -1.32
CA ASP A 146 -7.24 -11.69 -0.88
C ASP A 146 -7.65 -11.81 0.60
N ALA A 147 -7.17 -10.91 1.46
CA ALA A 147 -7.57 -10.87 2.87
C ALA A 147 -9.07 -10.65 3.05
N HIS A 148 -9.66 -9.71 2.31
CA HIS A 148 -11.10 -9.45 2.36
C HIS A 148 -11.94 -10.61 1.83
N MET A 149 -11.47 -11.27 0.77
CA MET A 149 -12.20 -12.38 0.15
C MET A 149 -12.13 -13.64 1.01
N GLN A 150 -10.99 -13.90 1.65
CA GLN A 150 -10.87 -14.95 2.67
C GLN A 150 -11.83 -14.69 3.84
N ALA A 151 -11.94 -13.44 4.31
CA ALA A 151 -12.87 -13.07 5.37
C ALA A 151 -14.35 -13.30 4.98
N LEU A 152 -14.67 -13.22 3.68
CA LEU A 152 -16.00 -13.55 3.14
C LEU A 152 -16.21 -15.06 2.90
N GLY A 153 -15.23 -15.91 3.21
CA GLY A 153 -15.32 -17.36 3.05
C GLY A 153 -15.14 -17.83 1.59
N TRP A 154 -14.58 -16.97 0.72
CA TRP A 154 -14.33 -17.33 -0.67
C TRP A 154 -13.06 -18.15 -0.80
N GLN A 155 -13.09 -19.13 -1.71
CA GLN A 155 -11.95 -19.98 -2.01
C GLN A 155 -11.48 -19.76 -3.44
N TRP A 156 -10.24 -19.31 -3.56
CA TRP A 156 -9.59 -19.06 -4.85
C TRP A 156 -9.30 -20.36 -5.59
N ARG A 157 -9.37 -20.31 -6.92
CA ARG A 157 -8.72 -21.29 -7.79
C ARG A 157 -7.68 -20.53 -8.60
N GLU A 158 -6.42 -20.89 -8.44
CA GLU A 158 -5.39 -20.50 -9.41
C GLU A 158 -5.76 -21.17 -10.74
N GLY A 159 -6.01 -20.34 -11.76
CA GLY A 159 -6.20 -20.76 -13.14
C GLY A 159 -4.91 -20.64 -13.94
#